data_AF-A0A0F9J8Z6-F1
#
_entry.id   AF-A0A0F9J8Z6-F1
#
_cell.length_a   1.000
_cell.length_b   1.000
_cell.length_c   1.000
_cell.angle_alpha   90.00
_cell.angle_beta   90.00
_cell.angle_gamma   90.00
#
_symmetry.space_group_name_H-M   'P 1'
#
loop_
_entity.id
_entity.type
_entity.pdbx_description
1 polymer ?
#
loop_
_entity_poly.entity_id
_entity_poly.type
_entity_poly.pdbx_seq_one_letter_code
_entity_poly.pdbx_strand_id
1 'polypeptide(L)'
;MIVEELKIKEKLKEVELDIFTDLKRCYRVYKVYEFIVCIGECVVSMIEKIVDLKLKSIYRLIDKLDKRKLIRKDYTIEKRRNGARYAIVATLELSIEVKKIRNLIMHFSNDVAQKRKNLITKNRIRKEN
;
A
#
# COMPACT_ATOMS: atom_id res chain seq x y z
N MET A 1 -24.51 15.88 29.37
CA MET A 1 -24.85 15.37 28.02
C MET A 1 -23.99 15.97 26.91
N ILE A 2 -24.07 17.26 26.58
CA ILE A 2 -23.28 17.86 25.45
C ILE A 2 -21.76 17.74 25.68
N VAL A 3 -21.29 17.91 26.93
CA VAL A 3 -19.87 17.82 27.30
C VAL A 3 -19.31 16.40 27.18
N GLU A 4 -20.16 15.39 27.38
CA GLU A 4 -19.80 13.97 27.30
C GLU A 4 -19.67 13.52 25.85
N GLU A 5 -20.58 13.96 24.98
CA GLU A 5 -20.50 13.72 23.53
C GLU A 5 -19.28 14.42 22.90
N LEU A 6 -18.93 15.62 23.38
CA LEU A 6 -17.72 16.33 22.93
C LEU A 6 -16.44 15.63 23.39
N LYS A 7 -16.37 15.14 24.64
CA LYS A 7 -15.25 14.32 25.14
C LYS A 7 -15.12 12.99 24.40
N ILE A 8 -16.23 12.35 24.02
CA ILE A 8 -16.23 11.13 23.20
C ILE A 8 -15.72 11.43 21.79
N LYS A 9 -16.15 12.55 21.17
CA LYS A 9 -15.66 13.00 19.86
C LYS A 9 -14.18 13.38 19.88
N GLU A 10 -13.68 14.00 20.96
CA GLU A 10 -12.25 14.29 21.12
C GLU A 10 -11.42 13.02 21.34
N LYS A 11 -11.89 12.08 22.17
CA LYS A 11 -11.26 10.75 22.30
C LYS A 11 -11.25 9.97 20.99
N LEU A 12 -12.30 10.08 20.17
CA LEU A 12 -12.35 9.50 18.82
C LEU A 12 -11.45 10.22 17.81
N LYS A 13 -11.10 11.49 18.03
CA LYS A 13 -10.13 12.24 17.22
C LYS A 13 -8.68 11.91 17.59
N GLU A 14 -8.39 11.68 18.87
CA GLU A 14 -7.06 11.21 19.30
C GLU A 14 -6.82 9.75 18.91
N VAL A 15 -7.88 8.93 18.87
CA VAL A 15 -7.86 7.59 18.28
C VAL A 15 -8.26 7.67 16.81
N GLU A 16 -7.52 8.45 16.00
CA GLU A 16 -7.33 8.07 14.60
C GLU A 16 -6.71 6.68 14.65
N LEU A 17 -7.57 5.66 14.59
CA LEU A 17 -7.26 4.28 14.95
C LEU A 17 -5.91 3.89 14.34
N ASP A 18 -4.96 3.44 15.15
CA ASP A 18 -3.60 3.01 14.73
C ASP A 18 -3.63 2.17 13.45
N ILE A 19 -4.70 1.39 13.29
CA ILE A 19 -5.01 0.58 12.11
C ILE A 19 -5.04 1.36 10.79
N PHE A 20 -5.57 2.58 10.73
CA PHE A 20 -5.61 3.39 9.51
C PHE A 20 -4.23 3.90 9.12
N THR A 21 -3.43 4.28 10.12
CA THR A 21 -2.04 4.69 9.93
C THR A 21 -1.20 3.53 9.40
N ASP A 22 -1.36 2.34 9.99
CA ASP A 22 -0.69 1.12 9.54
C ASP A 22 -1.15 0.68 8.15
N LEU A 23 -2.45 0.74 7.86
CA LEU A 23 -2.98 0.46 6.52
C LEU A 23 -2.41 1.42 5.48
N LYS A 24 -2.37 2.73 5.77
CA LYS A 24 -1.78 3.74 4.87
C LYS A 24 -0.30 3.46 4.62
N ARG A 25 0.45 3.07 5.66
CA ARG A 25 1.86 2.70 5.56
C ARG A 25 2.05 1.45 4.70
N CYS A 26 1.29 0.39 4.95
CA CYS A 26 1.31 -0.84 4.17
C CYS A 26 0.94 -0.60 2.71
N TYR A 27 -0.07 0.23 2.46
CA TYR A 27 -0.50 0.59 1.10
C TYR A 27 0.60 1.32 0.33
N ARG A 28 1.30 2.30 0.93
CA ARG A 28 2.43 2.98 0.30
C ARG A 28 3.55 2.00 -0.09
N VAL A 29 3.85 1.02 0.78
CA VAL A 29 4.83 -0.04 0.47
C VAL A 29 4.36 -0.92 -0.68
N TYR A 30 3.10 -1.36 -0.65
CA TYR A 30 2.49 -2.13 -1.73
C TYR A 30 2.56 -1.40 -3.07
N LYS A 31 2.29 -0.08 -3.11
CA LYS A 31 2.39 0.72 -4.35
C LYS A 31 3.79 0.72 -4.95
N VAL A 32 4.84 0.70 -4.13
CA VAL A 32 6.22 0.54 -4.62
C VAL A 32 6.39 -0.83 -5.29
N TYR A 33 5.92 -1.90 -4.66
CA TYR A 33 6.07 -3.26 -5.18
C TYR A 33 5.29 -3.43 -6.49
N GLU A 34 4.04 -2.98 -6.50
CA GLU A 34 3.18 -2.97 -7.70
C GLU A 34 3.84 -2.22 -8.85
N PHE A 35 4.39 -1.02 -8.58
CA PHE A 35 5.04 -0.22 -9.60
C PHE A 35 6.28 -0.89 -10.20
N ILE A 36 7.14 -1.48 -9.36
CA ILE A 36 8.33 -2.21 -9.82
C ILE A 36 7.91 -3.36 -10.75
N VAL A 37 6.89 -4.13 -10.37
CA VAL A 37 6.37 -5.24 -11.18
C VAL A 37 5.76 -4.75 -12.49
N CYS A 38 4.95 -3.69 -12.46
CA CYS A 38 4.26 -3.19 -13.66
C CYS A 38 5.21 -2.59 -14.70
N ILE A 39 6.27 -1.91 -14.26
CA ILE A 39 7.24 -1.28 -15.17
C ILE A 39 8.32 -2.29 -15.60
N GLY A 40 8.57 -3.33 -14.81
CA GLY A 40 9.59 -4.35 -15.06
C GLY A 40 11.00 -3.88 -14.69
N GLU A 41 11.40 -2.70 -15.15
CA GLU A 41 12.68 -2.07 -14.86
C GLU A 41 12.55 -0.57 -14.56
N CYS A 42 12.98 -0.14 -13.38
CA CYS A 42 12.86 1.26 -12.97
C CYS A 42 14.07 1.77 -12.18
N VAL A 43 14.10 3.07 -11.89
CA VAL A 43 15.09 3.68 -10.97
C VAL A 43 14.38 4.32 -9.77
N VAL A 44 15.12 4.53 -8.68
CA VAL A 44 14.56 5.10 -7.43
C VAL A 44 13.84 6.43 -7.66
N SER A 45 14.35 7.30 -8.54
CA SER A 45 13.71 8.59 -8.85
C SER A 45 12.38 8.46 -9.61
N MET A 46 12.11 7.32 -10.26
CA MET A 46 10.78 7.04 -10.83
C MET A 46 9.80 6.63 -9.74
N ILE A 47 10.26 5.84 -8.77
CA ILE A 47 9.47 5.42 -7.61
C ILE A 47 9.11 6.65 -6.77
N GLU A 48 10.05 7.55 -6.50
CA GLU A 48 9.81 8.77 -5.72
C GLU A 48 8.66 9.64 -6.27
N LYS A 49 8.46 9.64 -7.60
CA LYS A 49 7.40 10.42 -8.24
C LYS A 49 5.99 9.86 -8.03
N ILE A 50 5.86 8.57 -7.70
CA ILE A 50 4.57 7.88 -7.63
C ILE A 50 4.15 7.52 -6.20
N VAL A 51 5.08 7.55 -5.25
CA VAL A 51 4.80 7.27 -3.84
C VAL A 51 5.22 8.42 -2.96
N ASP A 52 4.33 8.79 -2.05
CA ASP A 52 4.61 9.74 -0.97
C ASP A 52 5.47 9.06 0.12
N LEU A 53 6.74 8.81 -0.21
CA LEU A 53 7.76 8.24 0.65
C LEU A 53 9.05 9.04 0.54
N LYS A 54 9.68 9.32 1.68
CA LYS A 54 11.03 9.92 1.71
C LYS A 54 12.03 9.02 0.97
N LEU A 55 12.93 9.62 0.21
CA LEU A 55 13.97 8.92 -0.57
C LEU A 55 14.72 7.85 0.24
N LYS A 56 15.12 8.18 1.48
CA LYS A 56 15.78 7.25 2.42
C LYS A 56 14.95 5.98 2.70
N SER A 57 13.63 6.12 2.79
CA SER A 57 12.70 5.00 3.00
C SER A 57 12.59 4.14 1.75
N ILE A 58 12.62 4.74 0.56
CA ILE A 58 12.61 4.00 -0.71
C ILE A 58 13.88 3.16 -0.81
N TYR A 59 15.07 3.74 -0.62
CA TYR A 59 16.33 2.97 -0.63
C TYR A 59 16.31 1.81 0.38
N ARG A 60 15.82 2.04 1.61
CA ARG A 60 15.67 0.97 2.61
C ARG A 60 14.72 -0.15 2.17
N LEU A 61 13.65 0.17 1.44
CA LEU A 61 12.73 -0.83 0.89
C LEU A 61 13.41 -1.63 -0.22
N ILE A 62 14.09 -0.95 -1.15
CA ILE A 62 14.85 -1.59 -2.23
C ILE A 62 15.90 -2.53 -1.66
N ASP A 63 16.69 -2.11 -0.66
CA ASP A 63 17.68 -2.97 -0.01
C ASP A 63 17.05 -4.20 0.66
N LYS A 64 15.85 -4.06 1.23
CA LYS A 64 15.12 -5.21 1.81
C LYS A 64 14.63 -6.18 0.75
N LEU A 65 14.12 -5.67 -0.37
CA LEU A 65 13.66 -6.50 -1.50
C LEU A 65 14.84 -7.25 -2.14
N ASP A 66 15.95 -6.56 -2.34
CA ASP A 66 17.20 -7.10 -2.89
C ASP A 66 17.77 -8.21 -2.00
N LYS A 67 17.84 -7.97 -0.69
CA LYS A 67 18.22 -9.01 0.30
C LYS A 67 17.31 -10.23 0.28
N ARG A 68 16.03 -10.06 -0.06
CA ARG A 68 15.05 -11.14 -0.19
C ARG A 68 15.01 -11.76 -1.59
N LYS A 69 15.88 -11.31 -2.51
CA LYS A 69 15.92 -11.75 -3.92
C LYS A 69 14.58 -11.54 -4.65
N LEU A 70 13.81 -10.54 -4.23
CA LEU A 70 12.54 -10.15 -4.88
C LEU A 70 12.76 -9.11 -5.99
N ILE A 71 13.94 -8.48 -6.01
CA ILE A 71 14.41 -7.64 -7.11
C ILE A 71 15.86 -8.01 -7.42
N ARG A 72 16.33 -7.56 -8.57
CA ARG A 72 17.75 -7.49 -8.91
C ARG A 72 18.16 -6.03 -9.09
N LYS A 73 19.30 -5.64 -8.53
CA LYS A 73 19.96 -4.37 -8.86
C LYS A 73 20.87 -4.58 -10.05
N ASP A 74 20.57 -3.93 -11.16
CA ASP A 74 21.34 -3.99 -12.39
C ASP A 74 22.27 -2.78 -12.51
N TYR A 75 23.57 -3.02 -12.48
CA TYR A 75 24.63 -2.00 -12.53
C TYR A 75 25.23 -1.83 -13.92
N THR A 76 24.83 -2.66 -14.90
CA THR A 76 25.40 -2.66 -16.25
C THR A 76 25.04 -1.41 -17.05
N ILE A 77 24.04 -0.65 -16.60
CA ILE A 77 23.61 0.58 -17.27
C ILE A 77 24.52 1.71 -16.81
N GLU A 78 25.52 2.03 -17.64
CA GLU A 78 26.37 3.21 -17.52
C GLU A 78 25.54 4.42 -17.08
N LYS A 79 26.00 5.10 -16.02
CA LYS A 79 25.44 6.31 -15.39
C LYS A 79 24.27 6.90 -16.19
N ARG A 80 23.03 6.50 -15.88
CA ARG A 80 21.86 7.18 -16.45
C ARG A 80 22.02 8.68 -16.17
N ARG A 81 21.61 9.54 -17.12
CA ARG A 81 21.72 11.03 -17.05
C ARG A 81 21.22 11.65 -15.73
N ASN A 82 20.45 10.88 -14.97
CA ASN A 82 19.79 11.17 -13.71
C ASN A 82 20.68 10.89 -12.46
N GLY A 83 21.92 10.42 -12.62
CA GLY A 83 22.81 10.07 -11.51
C GLY A 83 22.46 8.77 -10.77
N ALA A 84 21.56 7.95 -11.33
CA ALA A 84 21.16 6.68 -10.74
C ALA A 84 22.29 5.63 -10.82
N ARG A 85 22.56 4.94 -9.70
CA ARG A 85 23.67 3.98 -9.56
C ARG A 85 23.36 2.58 -10.10
N TYR A 86 22.09 2.24 -10.23
CA TYR A 86 21.59 0.95 -10.70
C TYR A 86 20.13 1.08 -11.15
N ALA A 87 19.70 0.15 -12.00
CA ALA A 87 18.29 -0.11 -12.26
C ALA A 87 17.77 -1.19 -11.29
N ILE A 88 16.47 -1.12 -11.01
CA ILE A 88 15.72 -2.07 -10.18
C ILE A 88 14.88 -2.91 -11.13
N VAL A 89 15.18 -4.20 -11.19
CA VAL A 89 14.48 -5.16 -12.04
C VAL A 89 13.64 -6.08 -11.16
N ALA A 90 12.35 -6.22 -11.47
CA ALA A 90 11.47 -7.13 -10.75
C ALA A 90 11.85 -8.59 -11.00
N THR A 91 11.79 -9.45 -9.98
CA THR A 91 11.82 -10.89 -10.21
C THR A 91 10.41 -11.47 -10.36
N LEU A 92 10.33 -12.74 -10.79
CA LEU A 92 9.07 -13.46 -10.89
C LEU A 92 8.43 -13.63 -9.50
N GLU A 93 9.23 -13.86 -8.47
CA GLU A 93 8.77 -14.04 -7.09
C GLU A 93 8.05 -12.79 -6.57
N LEU A 94 8.58 -11.59 -6.84
CA LEU A 94 7.90 -10.35 -6.46
C LEU A 94 6.55 -10.21 -7.17
N SER A 95 6.49 -10.59 -8.45
CA SER A 95 5.25 -10.56 -9.24
C SER A 95 4.18 -11.49 -8.64
N ILE A 96 4.58 -12.67 -8.19
CA ILE A 96 3.71 -13.62 -7.50
C ILE A 96 3.19 -13.04 -6.18
N GLU A 97 4.06 -12.44 -5.36
CA GLU A 97 3.67 -11.83 -4.09
C GLU A 97 2.73 -10.64 -4.28
N VAL A 98 2.99 -9.76 -5.24
CA VAL A 98 2.10 -8.64 -5.59
C VAL A 98 0.72 -9.16 -6.00
N LYS A 99 0.65 -10.25 -6.78
CA LYS A 99 -0.61 -10.89 -7.16
C LYS A 99 -1.37 -11.42 -5.94
N LYS A 100 -0.69 -12.09 -5.00
CA LYS A 100 -1.30 -12.55 -3.75
C LYS A 100 -1.89 -11.40 -2.94
N ILE A 101 -1.13 -10.31 -2.77
CA ILE A 101 -1.58 -9.12 -2.03
C ILE A 101 -2.79 -8.48 -2.72
N ARG A 102 -2.76 -8.34 -4.05
CA ARG A 102 -3.90 -7.82 -4.81
C ARG A 102 -5.16 -8.66 -4.60
N ASN A 103 -5.05 -9.98 -4.64
CA ASN A 103 -6.17 -10.88 -4.39
C ASN A 103 -6.73 -10.69 -2.97
N LEU A 104 -5.87 -10.59 -1.95
CA LEU A 104 -6.31 -10.32 -0.57
C LEU A 104 -7.08 -9.00 -0.44
N ILE A 105 -6.59 -7.93 -1.08
CA ILE A 105 -7.28 -6.63 -1.10
C ILE A 105 -8.66 -6.74 -1.76
N MET A 106 -8.75 -7.46 -2.88
CA MET A 106 -10.02 -7.68 -3.59
C MET A 106 -11.01 -8.50 -2.75
N HIS A 107 -10.55 -9.57 -2.11
CA HIS A 107 -11.38 -10.38 -1.21
C HIS A 107 -11.91 -9.53 -0.04
N PHE A 108 -11.02 -8.81 0.64
CA PHE A 108 -11.42 -7.92 1.73
C PHE A 108 -12.46 -6.88 1.27
N SER A 109 -12.24 -6.26 0.10
CA SER A 109 -13.15 -5.25 -0.45
C SER A 109 -14.52 -5.84 -0.78
N ASN A 110 -14.55 -7.05 -1.33
CA ASN A 110 -15.79 -7.77 -1.64
C ASN A 110 -16.56 -8.13 -0.35
N ASP A 111 -15.87 -8.63 0.67
CA ASP A 111 -16.47 -8.98 1.96
C ASP A 111 -17.10 -7.75 2.63
N VAL A 112 -16.40 -6.60 2.60
CA VAL A 112 -16.91 -5.33 3.12
C VAL A 112 -18.14 -4.87 2.33
N ALA A 113 -18.11 -4.95 1.00
CA ALA A 113 -19.24 -4.58 0.15
C ALA A 113 -20.47 -5.47 0.41
N GLN A 114 -20.27 -6.79 0.56
CA GLN A 114 -21.35 -7.74 0.87
C GLN A 114 -21.96 -7.47 2.26
N LYS A 115 -21.13 -7.28 3.29
CA LYS A 115 -21.61 -6.95 4.64
C LYS A 115 -22.42 -5.65 4.64
N ARG A 116 -21.98 -4.63 3.89
CA ARG A 116 -22.72 -3.37 3.74
C ARG A 116 -24.08 -3.57 3.07
N LYS A 117 -24.15 -4.38 2.01
CA LYS A 117 -25.43 -4.74 1.36
C LYS A 117 -26.38 -5.40 2.35
N ASN A 118 -25.90 -6.38 3.12
CA ASN A 118 -26.71 -7.10 4.11
C ASN A 118 -27.23 -6.18 5.24
N LEU A 119 -26.45 -5.19 5.67
CA LEU A 119 -26.88 -4.18 6.65
C LEU A 119 -27.99 -3.27 6.09
N ILE A 120 -27.86 -2.82 4.84
CA ILE A 120 -28.87 -1.96 4.19
C ILE A 120 -30.19 -2.73 4.03
N THR A 121 -30.13 -3.99 3.57
CA THR A 121 -31.31 -4.83 3.38
C THR A 121 -32.02 -5.12 4.71
N LYS A 122 -31.29 -5.47 5.77
CA LYS A 122 -31.88 -5.70 7.11
C LYS A 122 -32.54 -4.44 7.69
N ASN A 123 -31.98 -3.27 7.45
CA ASN A 123 -32.54 -2.00 7.94
C ASN A 123 -33.76 -1.54 7.11
N ARG A 124 -33.88 -1.93 5.84
CA ARG A 124 -35.11 -1.70 5.05
C ARG A 124 -36.27 -2.53 5.56
N ILE A 125 -36.06 -3.83 5.78
CA ILE A 125 -37.10 -4.74 6.28
C ILE A 125 -37.64 -4.28 7.65
N ARG A 126 -36.80 -3.70 8.52
CA ARG A 126 -37.23 -3.14 9.83
C ARG A 126 -38.05 -1.85 9.76
N LYS A 127 -38.06 -1.14 8.63
CA LYS A 127 -38.85 0.10 8.47
C LYS A 127 -40.21 -0.14 7.81
N GLU A 128 -40.43 -1.32 7.26
CA GLU A 128 -41.66 -1.72 6.58
C GLU A 128 -42.58 -2.59 7.46
N ASN A 129 -42.13 -2.95 8.67
CA ASN A 129 -42.91 -3.59 9.75
C ASN A 129 -43.07 -2.64 10.93
#